data_AF-A0A507CXZ2-F1
#
_entry.id   AF-A0A507CXZ2-F1
#
_cell.length_a   1.000
_cell.length_b   1.000
_cell.length_c   1.000
_cell.angle_alpha   90.00
_cell.angle_beta   90.00
_cell.angle_gamma   90.00
#
_symmetry.space_group_name_H-M   'P 1'
#
loop_
_entity.id
_entity.type
_entity.pdbx_description
1 polymer ?
#
loop_
_entity_poly.entity_id
_entity_poly.type
_entity_poly.pdbx_seq_one_letter_code
_entity_poly.pdbx_strand_id
1 'polypeptide(L)'
;MFASSTAPAVAAVARAALTRGAPLTLRHLLTASSSIQPPRLYAPLVNTAPAPASRPKRRLKKIPITLDVPAPPTAEEAVSNILYNAPPSSRAPITRHILNCLVNNEPGVLSRISGVLAGRGFNIDSLVVARTDVPDLSRMTIVLNGQATVVEQARRQLEDLVPVWAVLDYTHARVVERELLMVKVSTIPHEHVVDDEEPVHDTHHHASDSHQPAIVNPLVAAGLQRQSITELARLFNARIVDVALDSMIIEMTAKPDRIDAFLQLLKPYGISEAARSGSMAMPRAPLDIDSAPRDEATEDVDLTSLPPG
;
A
#
# COMPACT_ATOMS: atom_id res chain seq x y z
N MET A 1 21.36 -44.16 37.51
CA MET A 1 20.72 -45.19 36.67
C MET A 1 20.91 -44.79 35.22
N PHE A 2 21.66 -45.62 34.49
CA PHE A 2 21.88 -45.71 33.04
C PHE A 2 20.56 -45.69 32.23
N ALA A 3 20.44 -45.43 30.93
CA ALA A 3 21.26 -44.93 29.81
C ALA A 3 20.28 -44.67 28.62
N SER A 4 20.52 -43.65 27.78
CA SER A 4 20.87 -43.70 26.34
C SER A 4 19.74 -44.08 25.33
N SER A 5 19.55 -43.27 24.28
CA SER A 5 19.92 -43.57 22.85
C SER A 5 18.61 -43.60 22.02
N THR A 6 18.42 -43.08 20.79
CA THR A 6 19.28 -42.66 19.67
C THR A 6 18.43 -41.93 18.62
N ALA A 7 19.02 -41.03 17.83
CA ALA A 7 18.47 -40.38 16.64
C ALA A 7 18.99 -41.07 15.32
N PRO A 8 19.06 -40.44 14.12
CA PRO A 8 18.10 -40.51 12.99
C PRO A 8 18.73 -40.94 11.62
N ALA A 9 17.95 -41.02 10.53
CA ALA A 9 18.40 -41.11 9.10
C ALA A 9 17.22 -40.72 8.15
N VAL A 10 17.24 -39.84 7.14
CA VAL A 10 18.13 -39.43 6.01
C VAL A 10 17.88 -40.19 4.68
N ALA A 11 17.73 -39.40 3.60
CA ALA A 11 17.79 -39.71 2.14
C ALA A 11 16.52 -40.33 1.49
N ALA A 12 16.13 -40.07 0.23
CA ALA A 12 16.89 -39.64 -0.93
C ALA A 12 16.02 -38.97 -2.04
N VAL A 13 16.71 -38.21 -2.87
CA VAL A 13 16.32 -37.58 -4.14
C VAL A 13 16.19 -38.63 -5.27
N ALA A 14 15.23 -38.45 -6.20
CA ALA A 14 15.34 -38.99 -7.56
C ALA A 14 14.60 -38.12 -8.60
N ARG A 15 15.40 -37.52 -9.49
CA ARG A 15 15.04 -36.93 -10.79
C ARG A 15 14.81 -38.03 -11.83
N ALA A 16 13.91 -37.79 -12.81
CA ALA A 16 13.94 -38.20 -14.24
C ALA A 16 12.49 -38.34 -14.74
N ALA A 17 12.08 -38.08 -15.98
CA ALA A 17 12.64 -37.43 -17.16
C ALA A 17 11.47 -37.25 -18.15
N LEU A 18 11.53 -36.24 -19.00
CA LEU A 18 10.69 -36.12 -20.21
C LEU A 18 10.91 -37.31 -21.15
N THR A 19 9.87 -37.77 -21.85
CA THR A 19 9.89 -37.99 -23.32
C THR A 19 8.51 -38.34 -23.91
N ARG A 20 8.08 -37.49 -24.85
CA ARG A 20 7.52 -37.75 -26.20
C ARG A 20 6.61 -38.97 -26.48
N GLY A 21 5.51 -38.69 -27.20
CA GLY A 21 5.14 -39.47 -28.39
C GLY A 21 3.72 -40.07 -28.42
N ALA A 22 2.82 -39.43 -29.17
CA ALA A 22 1.49 -39.90 -29.58
C ALA A 22 1.58 -41.04 -30.65
N PRO A 23 0.50 -41.36 -31.40
CA PRO A 23 -0.83 -41.90 -31.05
C PRO A 23 -1.12 -43.21 -31.82
N LEU A 24 -2.15 -43.99 -31.46
CA LEU A 24 -2.66 -45.05 -32.35
C LEU A 24 -4.19 -45.14 -32.36
N THR A 25 -4.69 -45.26 -33.59
CA THR A 25 -6.07 -45.21 -34.06
C THR A 25 -6.71 -46.59 -34.19
N LEU A 26 -7.98 -46.68 -33.79
CA LEU A 26 -9.16 -47.14 -34.57
C LEU A 26 -9.15 -48.57 -35.16
N ARG A 27 -10.02 -49.46 -34.65
CA ARG A 27 -11.12 -50.11 -35.42
C ARG A 27 -11.83 -51.27 -34.68
N HIS A 28 -13.16 -51.16 -34.69
CA HIS A 28 -14.22 -52.17 -34.94
C HIS A 28 -14.30 -53.49 -34.16
N LEU A 29 -15.53 -53.79 -33.68
CA LEU A 29 -16.37 -54.99 -33.92
C LEU A 29 -17.62 -54.84 -33.00
N LEU A 30 -18.76 -54.29 -33.45
CA LEU A 30 -19.95 -54.91 -34.07
C LEU A 30 -20.51 -56.23 -33.47
N THR A 31 -21.85 -56.23 -33.38
CA THR A 31 -22.86 -57.30 -33.09
C THR A 31 -23.15 -57.57 -31.61
N ALA A 32 -24.39 -57.67 -31.10
CA ALA A 32 -25.70 -58.07 -31.65
C ALA A 32 -26.85 -57.35 -30.88
N SER A 33 -27.82 -56.67 -31.51
CA SER A 33 -29.18 -57.10 -31.94
C SER A 33 -30.21 -57.55 -30.87
N SER A 34 -31.24 -56.73 -30.63
CA SER A 34 -32.68 -57.08 -30.58
C SER A 34 -33.50 -55.78 -30.40
N SER A 35 -34.24 -55.32 -31.42
CA SER A 35 -35.63 -55.68 -31.77
C SER A 35 -36.69 -54.92 -30.96
N ILE A 36 -37.04 -53.70 -31.39
CA ILE A 36 -38.41 -53.16 -31.24
C ILE A 36 -38.76 -52.37 -32.52
N GLN A 37 -39.84 -52.77 -33.17
CA GLN A 37 -40.39 -52.23 -34.41
C GLN A 37 -41.60 -51.34 -34.08
N PRO A 38 -41.85 -50.26 -34.83
CA PRO A 38 -43.23 -49.84 -35.06
C PRO A 38 -43.56 -49.67 -36.55
N PRO A 39 -44.85 -49.63 -36.91
CA PRO A 39 -45.34 -50.06 -38.22
C PRO A 39 -45.29 -48.95 -39.29
N ARG A 40 -45.20 -49.39 -40.56
CA ARG A 40 -45.54 -48.61 -41.77
C ARG A 40 -47.01 -48.97 -42.17
N LEU A 41 -47.82 -48.18 -42.89
CA LEU A 41 -47.64 -47.54 -44.20
C LEU A 41 -48.77 -46.51 -44.50
N TYR A 42 -48.39 -45.41 -45.18
CA TYR A 42 -49.01 -44.68 -46.31
C TYR A 42 -50.48 -44.18 -46.36
N ALA A 43 -50.62 -42.88 -46.66
CA ALA A 43 -51.08 -42.35 -47.97
C ALA A 43 -50.65 -40.87 -48.16
N PRO A 44 -50.35 -40.38 -49.39
CA PRO A 44 -49.87 -39.03 -49.64
C PRO A 44 -51.02 -38.07 -49.97
N LEU A 45 -51.12 -36.96 -49.24
CA LEU A 45 -51.89 -35.79 -49.69
C LEU A 45 -50.97 -34.86 -50.45
N VAL A 46 -51.33 -34.63 -51.72
CA VAL A 46 -50.75 -33.61 -52.61
C VAL A 46 -50.79 -32.27 -51.89
N ASN A 47 -49.63 -31.74 -51.53
CA ASN A 47 -49.51 -30.39 -51.03
C ASN A 47 -48.64 -29.59 -52.00
N THR A 48 -49.30 -28.76 -52.79
CA THR A 48 -48.70 -27.68 -53.55
C THR A 48 -47.95 -26.76 -52.57
N ALA A 49 -46.62 -26.69 -52.69
CA ALA A 49 -45.80 -25.79 -51.89
C ALA A 49 -46.16 -24.33 -52.21
N PRO A 50 -46.52 -23.49 -51.21
CA PRO A 50 -46.45 -22.05 -51.38
C PRO A 50 -44.98 -21.62 -51.22
N ALA A 51 -44.58 -20.64 -52.05
CA ALA A 51 -43.24 -20.06 -52.09
C ALA A 51 -42.74 -19.61 -50.69
N PRO A 52 -41.43 -19.66 -50.41
CA PRO A 52 -40.90 -19.27 -49.12
C PRO A 52 -41.09 -17.76 -48.87
N ALA A 53 -41.97 -17.42 -47.92
CA ALA A 53 -42.10 -16.08 -47.39
C ALA A 53 -40.77 -15.65 -46.74
N SER A 54 -40.23 -14.53 -47.21
CA SER A 54 -38.97 -13.95 -46.74
C SER A 54 -39.09 -13.51 -45.28
N ARG A 55 -38.44 -14.26 -44.38
CA ARG A 55 -38.28 -13.88 -42.97
C ARG A 55 -37.45 -12.58 -42.92
N PRO A 56 -37.95 -11.46 -42.36
CA PRO A 56 -37.16 -10.24 -42.27
C PRO A 56 -35.98 -10.50 -41.34
N LYS A 57 -34.76 -10.54 -41.92
CA LYS A 57 -33.51 -10.60 -41.17
C LYS A 57 -33.43 -9.31 -40.35
N ARG A 58 -33.73 -9.39 -39.06
CA ARG A 58 -33.47 -8.32 -38.08
C ARG A 58 -31.96 -8.06 -38.12
N ARG A 59 -31.54 -7.05 -38.89
CA ARG A 59 -30.16 -6.58 -38.93
C ARG A 59 -29.86 -6.05 -37.54
N LEU A 60 -29.09 -6.80 -36.75
CA LEU A 60 -28.43 -6.26 -35.57
C LEU A 60 -27.64 -5.03 -36.06
N LYS A 61 -28.07 -3.84 -35.65
CA LYS A 61 -27.23 -2.64 -35.81
C LYS A 61 -25.95 -2.95 -35.04
N LYS A 62 -24.83 -3.12 -35.75
CA LYS A 62 -23.52 -3.23 -35.12
C LYS A 62 -23.36 -1.96 -34.28
N ILE A 63 -23.31 -2.12 -32.96
CA ILE A 63 -22.90 -1.03 -32.07
C ILE A 63 -21.49 -0.66 -32.53
N PRO A 64 -21.17 0.62 -32.77
CA PRO A 64 -19.81 1.00 -33.11
C PRO A 64 -18.94 0.73 -31.87
N ILE A 65 -18.21 -0.39 -31.87
CA ILE A 65 -17.16 -0.71 -30.88
C ILE A 65 -15.81 -0.24 -31.45
N THR A 66 -15.78 0.96 -32.02
CA THR A 66 -14.53 1.71 -32.17
C THR A 66 -14.52 2.68 -31.02
N LEU A 67 -14.06 2.22 -29.86
CA LEU A 67 -13.51 3.14 -28.87
C LEU A 67 -12.36 3.82 -29.62
N ASP A 68 -12.45 5.14 -29.84
CA ASP A 68 -11.31 5.94 -30.32
C ASP A 68 -10.24 5.91 -29.23
N VAL A 69 -9.50 4.80 -29.18
CA VAL A 69 -8.30 4.68 -28.37
C VAL A 69 -7.27 5.54 -29.11
N PRO A 70 -6.77 6.62 -28.50
CA PRO A 70 -5.73 7.41 -29.13
C PRO A 70 -4.55 6.49 -29.48
N ALA A 71 -4.00 6.67 -30.67
CA ALA A 71 -2.84 5.89 -31.10
C ALA A 71 -1.73 5.96 -30.04
N PRO A 72 -0.97 4.87 -29.83
CA PRO A 72 0.14 4.91 -28.87
C PRO A 72 1.07 6.09 -29.24
N PRO A 73 1.52 6.88 -28.25
CA PRO A 73 2.33 8.06 -28.52
C PRO A 73 3.61 7.64 -29.24
N THR A 74 4.09 8.52 -30.11
CA THR A 74 5.40 8.37 -30.74
C THR A 74 6.52 8.44 -29.69
N ALA A 75 7.71 7.92 -30.00
CA ALA A 75 8.84 7.94 -29.08
C ALA A 75 9.19 9.36 -28.60
N GLU A 76 9.02 10.37 -29.47
CA GLU A 76 9.30 11.78 -29.16
C GLU A 76 8.28 12.36 -28.17
N GLU A 77 6.98 12.11 -28.39
CA GLU A 77 5.91 12.51 -27.47
C GLU A 77 6.05 11.81 -26.11
N ALA A 78 6.44 10.53 -26.11
CA ALA A 78 6.70 9.78 -24.88
C ALA A 78 7.87 10.39 -24.09
N VAL A 79 8.99 10.74 -24.75
CA VAL A 79 10.13 11.40 -24.12
C VAL A 79 9.74 12.77 -23.57
N SER A 80 8.97 13.56 -24.33
CA SER A 80 8.47 14.86 -23.89
C SER A 80 7.60 14.74 -22.63
N ASN A 81 6.67 13.77 -22.60
CA ASN A 81 5.83 13.51 -21.43
C ASN A 81 6.64 13.08 -20.20
N ILE A 82 7.70 12.30 -20.38
CA ILE A 82 8.59 11.90 -19.28
C ILE A 82 9.34 13.11 -18.72
N LEU A 83 9.93 13.93 -19.59
CA LEU A 83 10.69 15.11 -19.17
C LEU A 83 9.80 16.19 -18.55
N TYR A 84 8.57 16.35 -19.03
CA TYR A 84 7.59 17.28 -18.49
C TYR A 84 7.08 16.85 -17.10
N ASN A 85 6.87 15.54 -16.90
CA ASN A 85 6.42 14.99 -15.62
C ASN A 85 7.57 14.70 -14.64
N ALA A 86 8.83 14.86 -15.07
CA ALA A 86 9.98 14.64 -14.20
C ALA A 86 10.04 15.76 -13.13
N PRO A 87 9.97 15.43 -11.84
CA PRO A 87 10.04 16.43 -10.78
C PRO A 87 11.41 17.11 -10.78
N PRO A 88 11.48 18.44 -10.53
CA PRO A 88 12.75 19.16 -10.48
C PRO A 88 13.62 18.68 -9.31
N SER A 89 14.93 18.61 -9.51
CA SER A 89 15.89 18.32 -8.43
C SER A 89 15.91 19.48 -7.41
N SER A 90 15.39 19.26 -6.20
CA SER A 90 15.34 20.29 -5.15
C SER A 90 16.74 20.61 -4.60
N ARG A 91 17.02 21.90 -4.32
CA ARG A 91 18.20 22.38 -3.59
C ARG A 91 18.36 21.67 -2.24
N ALA A 92 19.61 21.59 -1.75
CA ALA A 92 20.07 20.90 -0.53
C ALA A 92 18.92 20.58 0.45
N PRO A 93 18.46 19.32 0.50
CA PRO A 93 17.17 19.02 1.09
C PRO A 93 17.25 19.14 2.62
N ILE A 94 16.26 19.81 3.21
CA ILE A 94 15.94 19.62 4.63
C ILE A 94 15.64 18.14 4.78
N THR A 95 16.47 17.44 5.55
CA THR A 95 16.32 15.99 5.75
C THR A 95 15.45 15.71 6.97
N ARG A 96 14.61 14.68 6.83
CA ARG A 96 13.86 14.10 7.95
C ARG A 96 14.81 13.22 8.75
N HIS A 97 14.95 13.51 10.03
CA HIS A 97 15.79 12.77 10.97
C HIS A 97 14.94 12.04 11.99
N ILE A 98 15.33 10.81 12.33
CA ILE A 98 14.60 9.97 13.30
C ILE A 98 15.54 9.66 14.46
N LEU A 99 15.27 10.24 15.63
CA LEU A 99 16.01 10.01 16.85
C LEU A 99 15.22 9.07 17.77
N ASN A 100 15.92 8.14 18.40
CA ASN A 100 15.37 7.26 19.42
C ASN A 100 16.05 7.52 20.76
N CYS A 101 15.31 8.03 21.73
CA CYS A 101 15.82 8.29 23.07
C CYS A 101 15.36 7.18 24.01
N LEU A 102 16.30 6.60 24.76
CA LEU A 102 16.02 5.68 25.86
C LEU A 102 16.04 6.49 27.15
N VAL A 103 14.92 6.54 27.85
CA VAL A 103 14.71 7.47 28.96
C VAL A 103 14.11 6.76 30.16
N ASN A 104 14.45 7.23 31.35
CA ASN A 104 13.85 6.74 32.58
C ASN A 104 12.35 7.14 32.63
N ASN A 105 11.48 6.23 33.05
CA ASN A 105 10.04 6.45 33.11
C ASN A 105 9.65 7.14 34.44
N GLU A 106 10.12 8.37 34.61
CA GLU A 106 9.82 9.22 35.77
C GLU A 106 8.87 10.38 35.40
N PRO A 107 8.06 10.87 36.35
CA PRO A 107 7.21 12.02 36.11
C PRO A 107 8.04 13.26 35.73
N GLY A 108 7.60 13.98 34.69
CA GLY A 108 8.24 15.21 34.21
C GLY A 108 9.34 15.02 33.16
N VAL A 109 9.74 13.77 32.84
CA VAL A 109 10.76 13.50 31.79
C VAL A 109 10.28 13.96 30.41
N LEU A 110 9.02 13.67 30.05
CA LEU A 110 8.44 14.12 28.78
C LEU A 110 8.46 15.65 28.63
N SER A 111 8.07 16.37 29.69
CA SER A 111 8.05 17.84 29.69
C SER A 111 9.46 18.42 29.57
N ARG A 112 10.46 17.77 30.18
CA ARG A 112 11.87 18.20 30.06
C ARG A 112 12.39 18.02 28.65
N ILE A 113 12.16 16.87 28.03
CA ILE A 113 12.61 16.57 26.66
C ILE A 113 11.92 17.48 25.64
N SER A 114 10.59 17.59 25.72
CA SER A 114 9.82 18.50 24.87
C SER A 114 10.25 19.96 25.08
N GLY A 115 10.51 20.37 26.32
CA GLY A 115 11.00 21.71 26.65
C GLY A 115 12.38 22.04 26.08
N VAL A 116 13.33 21.08 26.09
CA VAL A 116 14.65 21.25 25.47
C VAL A 116 14.54 21.41 23.96
N LEU A 117 13.63 20.67 23.33
CA LEU A 117 13.44 20.75 21.89
C LEU A 117 12.73 22.05 21.47
N ALA A 118 11.66 22.41 22.17
CA ALA A 118 10.87 23.61 21.92
C ALA A 118 11.65 24.89 22.26
N GLY A 119 12.42 24.91 23.35
CA GLY A 119 13.19 26.06 23.81
C GLY A 119 14.28 26.53 22.84
N ARG A 120 14.65 25.69 21.87
CA ARG A 120 15.62 26.02 20.80
C ARG A 120 14.99 26.17 19.42
N GLY A 121 13.66 26.03 19.32
CA GLY A 121 12.94 26.18 18.07
C GLY A 121 13.20 25.07 17.05
N PHE A 122 13.50 23.84 17.49
CA PHE A 122 13.55 22.71 16.55
C PHE A 122 12.14 22.37 16.06
N ASN A 123 11.99 22.14 14.76
CA ASN A 123 10.72 21.73 14.18
C ASN A 123 10.48 20.24 14.41
N ILE A 124 9.61 19.93 15.37
CA ILE A 124 9.24 18.55 15.74
C ILE A 124 8.07 18.12 14.85
N ASP A 125 8.29 17.12 14.00
CA ASP A 125 7.23 16.54 13.18
C ASP A 125 6.38 15.55 13.99
N SER A 126 7.03 14.70 14.77
CA SER A 126 6.34 13.84 15.74
C SER A 126 7.21 13.49 16.93
N LEU A 127 6.57 13.31 18.10
CA LEU A 127 7.19 12.82 19.32
C LEU A 127 6.25 11.78 19.94
N VAL A 128 6.73 10.54 20.01
CA VAL A 128 5.95 9.41 20.53
C VAL A 128 6.70 8.79 21.70
N VAL A 129 5.99 8.50 22.78
CA VAL A 129 6.52 7.80 23.96
C VAL A 129 5.92 6.39 24.00
N ALA A 130 6.77 5.39 23.94
CA ALA A 130 6.41 3.98 24.07
C ALA A 130 6.98 3.40 25.36
N ARG A 131 6.15 2.70 26.13
CA ARG A 131 6.61 1.90 27.27
C ARG A 131 7.34 0.67 26.73
N THR A 132 8.49 0.32 27.32
CA THR A 132 9.21 -0.92 27.00
C THR A 132 8.80 -2.05 27.93
N ASP A 133 9.24 -3.28 27.64
CA ASP A 133 9.03 -4.45 28.50
C ASP A 133 9.78 -4.33 29.84
N VAL A 134 10.87 -3.55 29.85
CA VAL A 134 11.62 -3.26 31.06
C VAL A 134 10.87 -2.19 31.85
N PRO A 135 10.47 -2.47 33.12
CA PRO A 135 9.87 -1.46 33.98
C PRO A 135 10.86 -0.30 34.16
N ASP A 136 10.33 0.91 34.29
CA ASP A 136 11.12 2.14 34.43
C ASP A 136 11.91 2.57 33.18
N LEU A 137 11.82 1.85 32.06
CA LEU A 137 12.42 2.26 30.78
C LEU A 137 11.33 2.61 29.75
N SER A 138 11.42 3.83 29.23
CA SER A 138 10.60 4.32 28.14
C SER A 138 11.46 4.58 26.91
N ARG A 139 10.87 4.34 25.74
CA ARG A 139 11.45 4.62 24.44
C ARG A 139 10.71 5.78 23.81
N MET A 140 11.42 6.87 23.51
CA MET A 140 10.85 8.01 22.83
C MET A 140 11.38 8.08 21.40
N THR A 141 10.47 8.07 20.42
CA THR A 141 10.82 8.31 19.02
C THR A 141 10.49 9.76 18.68
N ILE A 142 11.49 10.48 18.17
CA ILE A 142 11.39 11.90 17.85
C ILE A 142 11.77 12.06 16.39
N VAL A 143 10.86 12.63 15.60
CA VAL A 143 11.12 12.96 14.20
C VAL A 143 11.31 14.46 14.09
N LEU A 144 12.46 14.87 13.54
CA LEU A 144 12.85 16.26 13.38
C LEU A 144 13.10 16.54 11.89
N ASN A 145 12.73 17.74 11.43
CA ASN A 145 13.06 18.21 10.10
C ASN A 145 14.10 19.33 10.21
N GLY A 146 15.27 19.15 9.61
CA GLY A 146 16.34 20.14 9.72
C GLY A 146 17.62 19.78 8.96
N GLN A 147 18.64 20.62 9.13
CA GLN A 147 19.99 20.31 8.68
C GLN A 147 20.69 19.39 9.70
N ALA A 148 21.57 18.52 9.24
CA ALA A 148 22.27 17.54 10.09
C ALA A 148 23.03 18.20 11.26
N THR A 149 23.61 19.38 11.08
CA THR A 149 24.33 20.11 12.14
C THR A 149 23.41 20.50 13.30
N VAL A 150 22.19 20.94 12.99
CA VAL A 150 21.16 21.38 13.95
C VAL A 150 20.60 20.17 14.69
N VAL A 151 20.34 19.07 13.98
CA VAL A 151 19.86 17.83 14.59
C VAL A 151 20.92 17.19 15.48
N GLU A 152 22.18 17.23 15.09
CA GLU A 152 23.25 16.66 15.91
C GLU A 152 23.50 17.47 17.18
N GLN A 153 23.27 18.79 17.12
CA GLN A 153 23.20 19.62 18.31
C GLN A 153 22.02 19.23 19.22
N ALA A 154 20.83 18.97 18.66
CA ALA A 154 19.67 18.51 19.42
C ALA A 154 19.95 17.15 20.10
N ARG A 155 20.58 16.21 19.37
CA ARG A 155 20.98 14.89 19.88
C ARG A 155 21.90 15.02 21.11
N ARG A 156 22.95 15.83 21.01
CA ARG A 156 23.90 16.07 22.12
C ARG A 156 23.23 16.67 23.36
N GLN A 157 22.24 17.55 23.16
CA GLN A 157 21.54 18.18 24.28
C GLN A 157 20.56 17.24 24.97
N LEU A 158 19.91 16.35 24.21
CA LEU A 158 19.07 15.31 24.78
C LEU A 158 19.91 14.28 25.56
N GLU A 159 21.11 13.98 25.08
CA GLU A 159 22.06 13.07 25.75
C GLU A 159 22.64 13.65 27.05
N ASP A 160 22.76 14.97 27.17
CA ASP A 160 23.22 15.67 28.39
C ASP A 160 22.19 15.66 29.54
N LEU A 161 20.94 15.24 29.26
CA LEU A 161 19.90 15.18 30.28
C LEU A 161 20.08 13.96 31.18
N VAL A 162 20.17 14.21 32.50
CA VAL A 162 20.25 13.16 33.54
C VAL A 162 19.26 11.98 33.38
N PRO A 163 17.95 12.17 33.06
CA PRO A 163 17.02 11.05 32.92
C PRO A 163 17.15 10.27 31.59
N VAL A 164 18.04 10.67 30.68
CA VAL A 164 18.23 10.04 29.38
C VAL A 164 19.42 9.09 29.46
N TRP A 165 19.21 7.84 29.09
CA TRP A 165 20.25 6.81 29.06
C TRP A 165 21.10 6.88 27.80
N ALA A 166 20.44 7.08 26.65
CA ALA A 166 21.10 7.18 25.36
C ALA A 166 20.17 7.81 24.32
N VAL A 167 20.76 8.47 23.32
CA VAL A 167 20.06 8.97 22.14
C VAL A 167 20.70 8.36 20.89
N LEU A 168 19.94 7.53 20.18
CA LEU A 168 20.34 6.88 18.95
C LEU A 168 19.81 7.65 17.74
N ASP A 169 20.63 7.79 16.71
CA ASP A 169 20.20 8.34 15.42
C ASP A 169 19.95 7.19 14.42
N TYR A 170 18.74 7.15 13.88
CA TYR A 170 18.31 6.17 12.86
C TYR A 170 18.18 6.76 11.46
N THR A 171 18.61 8.00 11.22
CA THR A 171 18.51 8.69 9.91
C THR A 171 19.11 7.87 8.77
N HIS A 172 20.27 7.24 8.98
CA HIS A 172 20.95 6.43 7.96
C HIS A 172 20.79 4.92 8.18
N ALA A 173 20.02 4.50 9.18
CA ALA A 173 19.83 3.10 9.51
C ALA A 173 18.62 2.52 8.75
N ARG A 174 18.66 1.23 8.41
CA ARG A 174 17.48 0.54 7.89
C ARG A 174 16.47 0.36 9.04
N VAL A 175 15.39 1.13 9.03
CA VAL A 175 14.34 1.04 10.05
C VAL A 175 13.02 0.49 9.52
N VAL A 176 12.21 -0.04 10.43
CA VAL A 176 10.77 -0.23 10.26
C VAL A 176 10.08 0.96 10.92
N GLU A 177 9.55 1.86 10.10
CA GLU A 177 8.73 2.98 10.55
C GLU A 177 7.24 2.61 10.47
N ARG A 178 6.51 2.91 11.53
CA ARG A 178 5.07 2.66 11.66
C ARG A 178 4.39 3.79 12.41
N GLU A 179 3.23 4.15 11.91
CA GLU A 179 2.28 5.06 12.53
C GLU A 179 0.89 4.41 12.45
N LEU A 180 0.05 4.68 13.45
CA LEU A 180 -1.34 4.26 13.52
C LEU A 180 -2.24 5.45 13.19
N LEU A 181 -3.15 5.25 12.24
CA LEU A 181 -4.23 6.16 11.91
C LEU A 181 -5.55 5.51 12.29
N MET A 182 -6.40 6.27 12.98
CA MET A 182 -7.83 5.99 13.09
C MET A 182 -8.59 7.17 12.50
N VAL A 183 -9.45 6.93 11.52
CA VAL A 183 -10.18 7.97 10.81
C VAL A 183 -11.65 7.63 10.72
N LYS A 184 -12.51 8.59 11.08
CA LYS A 184 -13.95 8.50 10.85
C LYS A 184 -14.28 9.27 9.58
N VAL A 185 -14.95 8.59 8.67
CA VAL A 185 -15.33 9.12 7.36
C VAL A 185 -16.84 9.13 7.26
N SER A 186 -17.40 10.22 6.72
CA SER A 186 -18.81 10.30 6.43
C SER A 186 -19.17 9.35 5.28
N THR A 187 -20.31 8.68 5.42
CA THR A 187 -20.88 7.85 4.35
C THR A 187 -21.98 8.57 3.59
N ILE A 188 -22.38 9.75 4.06
CA ILE A 188 -23.35 10.59 3.39
C ILE A 188 -22.58 11.39 2.34
N PRO A 189 -23.05 11.43 1.08
CA PRO A 189 -22.45 12.28 0.06
C PRO A 189 -22.56 13.74 0.52
N HIS A 190 -21.42 14.36 0.76
CA HIS A 190 -21.36 15.80 0.92
C HIS A 190 -21.21 16.40 -0.47
N GLU A 191 -22.14 17.28 -0.87
CA GLU A 191 -21.85 18.21 -1.96
C GLU A 191 -20.60 18.98 -1.53
N HIS A 192 -19.54 18.90 -2.34
CA HIS A 192 -18.28 19.56 -2.03
C HIS A 192 -18.55 21.05 -1.81
N VAL A 193 -18.52 21.50 -0.56
CA VAL A 193 -18.14 22.88 -0.28
C VAL A 193 -16.67 22.92 -0.67
N VAL A 194 -16.42 23.34 -1.90
CA VAL A 194 -15.10 23.86 -2.23
C VAL A 194 -14.96 25.02 -1.26
N ASP A 195 -14.07 24.89 -0.28
CA ASP A 195 -13.59 26.03 0.48
C ASP A 195 -12.80 26.90 -0.51
N ASP A 196 -13.52 27.61 -1.38
CA ASP A 196 -13.01 28.73 -2.14
C ASP A 196 -12.77 29.85 -1.11
N GLU A 197 -11.63 29.80 -0.43
CA GLU A 197 -11.00 31.03 0.05
C GLU A 197 -10.57 31.86 -1.17
N GLU A 198 -11.51 32.56 -1.79
CA GLU A 198 -11.25 33.75 -2.61
C GLU A 198 -12.26 34.84 -2.21
N PRO A 199 -11.80 36.08 -1.98
CA PRO A 199 -12.60 37.12 -1.33
C PRO A 199 -13.67 37.67 -2.27
N VAL A 200 -14.77 38.08 -1.64
CA VAL A 200 -15.93 38.75 -2.24
C VAL A 200 -15.50 39.82 -3.25
N HIS A 201 -15.78 39.56 -4.53
CA HIS A 201 -16.00 40.62 -5.50
C HIS A 201 -17.38 40.47 -6.12
N ASP A 202 -18.26 41.38 -5.72
CA ASP A 202 -19.59 41.56 -6.27
C ASP A 202 -19.52 41.74 -7.78
N THR A 203 -20.10 40.81 -8.52
CA THR A 203 -20.68 41.14 -9.83
C THR A 203 -21.77 40.13 -10.19
N HIS A 204 -22.99 40.63 -10.24
CA HIS A 204 -24.11 39.96 -10.87
C HIS A 204 -23.73 39.51 -12.29
N HIS A 205 -23.91 38.24 -12.64
CA HIS A 205 -24.78 37.80 -13.75
C HIS A 205 -24.66 36.29 -14.04
N HIS A 206 -25.82 35.74 -14.44
CA HIS A 206 -26.08 34.53 -15.22
C HIS A 206 -26.15 33.17 -14.52
N ALA A 207 -27.43 32.81 -14.29
CA ALA A 207 -27.97 31.46 -14.30
C ALA A 207 -27.20 30.53 -15.26
N SER A 208 -26.60 29.49 -14.68
CA SER A 208 -26.16 28.31 -15.39
C SER A 208 -26.71 27.10 -14.63
N ASP A 209 -27.34 26.23 -15.40
CA ASP A 209 -28.02 25.00 -15.01
C ASP A 209 -27.39 24.31 -13.79
N SER A 210 -28.09 24.39 -12.66
CA SER A 210 -27.95 23.43 -11.59
C SER A 210 -28.34 22.06 -12.17
N HIS A 211 -27.33 21.28 -12.54
CA HIS A 211 -27.46 19.83 -12.66
C HIS A 211 -27.78 19.31 -11.26
N GLN A 212 -29.04 19.45 -10.84
CA GLN A 212 -29.57 18.76 -9.68
C GLN A 212 -29.45 17.28 -10.02
N PRO A 213 -28.54 16.50 -9.41
CA PRO A 213 -28.54 15.09 -9.68
C PRO A 213 -29.88 14.59 -9.14
N ALA A 214 -30.61 13.90 -10.01
CA ALA A 214 -31.89 13.28 -9.70
C ALA A 214 -31.84 12.64 -8.32
N ILE A 215 -32.94 12.77 -7.56
CA ILE A 215 -33.16 12.22 -6.22
C ILE A 215 -32.77 10.73 -6.21
N VAL A 216 -31.48 10.46 -6.03
CA VAL A 216 -30.99 9.15 -5.66
C VAL A 216 -31.40 9.01 -4.22
N ASN A 217 -32.15 7.95 -3.92
CA ASN A 217 -32.52 7.66 -2.55
C ASN A 217 -31.24 7.76 -1.69
N PRO A 218 -31.20 8.60 -0.65
CA PRO A 218 -29.99 8.87 0.12
C PRO A 218 -29.37 7.57 0.67
N LEU A 219 -30.19 6.54 0.91
CA LEU A 219 -29.74 5.21 1.31
C LEU A 219 -28.89 4.52 0.23
N VAL A 220 -29.25 4.65 -1.05
CA VAL A 220 -28.53 4.07 -2.19
C VAL A 220 -27.21 4.80 -2.41
N ALA A 221 -27.23 6.13 -2.35
CA ALA A 221 -26.03 6.95 -2.49
C ALA A 221 -25.02 6.67 -1.35
N ALA A 222 -25.50 6.58 -0.11
CA ALA A 222 -24.69 6.18 1.03
C ALA A 222 -24.16 4.74 0.90
N GLY A 223 -24.94 3.83 0.30
CA GLY A 223 -24.50 2.46 0.01
C GLY A 223 -23.31 2.41 -0.96
N LEU A 224 -23.35 3.18 -2.05
CA LEU A 224 -22.26 3.26 -3.02
C LEU A 224 -21.00 3.88 -2.40
N GLN A 225 -21.15 4.96 -1.63
CA GLN A 225 -20.04 5.60 -0.94
C GLN A 225 -19.37 4.65 0.06
N ARG A 226 -20.16 3.92 0.87
CA ARG A 226 -19.64 2.87 1.76
C ARG A 226 -18.85 1.81 1.01
N GLN A 227 -19.32 1.38 -0.15
CA GLN A 227 -18.62 0.40 -0.97
C GLN A 227 -17.28 0.93 -1.49
N SER A 228 -17.24 2.17 -1.98
CA SER A 228 -16.00 2.80 -2.44
C SER A 228 -14.98 2.98 -1.31
N ILE A 229 -15.43 3.45 -0.14
CA ILE A 229 -14.59 3.59 1.06
C ILE A 229 -14.06 2.22 1.51
N THR A 230 -14.91 1.19 1.47
CA THR A 230 -14.52 -0.19 1.83
C THR A 230 -13.43 -0.74 0.91
N GLU A 231 -13.57 -0.51 -0.39
CA GLU A 231 -12.56 -0.96 -1.36
C GLU A 231 -11.25 -0.19 -1.20
N LEU A 232 -11.32 1.12 -0.97
CA LEU A 232 -10.15 1.96 -0.71
C LEU A 232 -9.42 1.50 0.56
N ALA A 233 -10.15 1.20 1.64
CA ALA A 233 -9.59 0.61 2.86
C ALA A 233 -8.88 -0.72 2.57
N ARG A 234 -9.49 -1.58 1.76
CA ARG A 234 -8.92 -2.88 1.37
C ARG A 234 -7.59 -2.73 0.62
N LEU A 235 -7.51 -1.81 -0.36
CA LEU A 235 -6.30 -1.54 -1.14
C LEU A 235 -5.13 -1.04 -0.26
N PHE A 236 -5.45 -0.30 0.79
CA PHE A 236 -4.46 0.20 1.75
C PHE A 236 -4.14 -0.78 2.88
N ASN A 237 -4.75 -1.97 2.87
CA ASN A 237 -4.67 -2.94 3.97
C ASN A 237 -5.15 -2.35 5.31
N ALA A 238 -6.08 -1.40 5.26
CA ALA A 238 -6.75 -0.83 6.41
C ALA A 238 -7.92 -1.74 6.84
N ARG A 239 -8.28 -1.65 8.12
CA ARG A 239 -9.38 -2.39 8.73
C ARG A 239 -10.52 -1.44 9.04
N ILE A 240 -11.75 -1.82 8.71
CA ILE A 240 -12.94 -1.11 9.17
C ILE A 240 -13.26 -1.63 10.57
N VAL A 241 -13.26 -0.73 11.55
CA VAL A 241 -13.47 -1.07 12.96
C VAL A 241 -14.94 -0.88 13.35
N ASP A 242 -15.59 0.15 12.80
CA ASP A 242 -16.99 0.47 13.11
C ASP A 242 -17.72 0.95 11.85
N VAL A 243 -19.03 0.64 11.77
CA VAL A 243 -19.92 1.02 10.69
C VAL A 243 -21.24 1.52 11.27
N ALA A 244 -21.47 2.82 11.15
CA ALA A 244 -22.72 3.48 11.51
C ALA A 244 -23.59 3.74 10.27
N LEU A 245 -24.75 4.36 10.47
CA LEU A 245 -25.68 4.72 9.38
C LEU A 245 -25.13 5.83 8.48
N ASP A 246 -24.38 6.76 9.07
CA ASP A 246 -23.89 8.00 8.46
C ASP A 246 -22.36 8.09 8.40
N SER A 247 -21.65 7.13 9.00
CA SER A 247 -20.19 7.19 9.15
C SER A 247 -19.55 5.80 9.28
N MET A 248 -18.25 5.74 9.01
CA MET A 248 -17.42 4.53 9.18
C MET A 248 -16.10 4.90 9.85
N ILE A 249 -15.65 4.07 10.78
CA ILE A 249 -14.33 4.22 11.41
C ILE A 249 -13.37 3.20 10.82
N ILE A 250 -12.22 3.70 10.35
CA ILE A 250 -11.20 2.92 9.67
C ILE A 250 -9.89 3.07 10.43
N GLU A 251 -9.25 1.93 10.72
CA GLU A 251 -7.94 1.81 11.32
C GLU A 251 -6.92 1.43 10.24
N MET A 252 -5.77 2.11 10.22
CA MET A 252 -4.65 1.76 9.35
C MET A 252 -3.32 1.87 10.09
N THR A 253 -2.42 0.91 9.87
CA THR A 253 -1.04 0.96 10.35
C THR A 253 -0.08 0.90 9.17
N ALA A 254 0.67 1.96 8.92
CA ALA A 254 1.60 2.03 7.79
C ALA A 254 2.77 2.99 8.06
N LYS A 255 3.62 3.24 7.05
CA LYS A 255 4.58 4.36 7.10
C LYS A 255 3.82 5.69 6.97
N PRO A 256 4.34 6.81 7.52
CA PRO A 256 3.69 8.12 7.44
C PRO A 256 3.27 8.53 6.02
N ASP A 257 4.16 8.39 5.03
CA ASP A 257 3.85 8.74 3.63
C ASP A 257 2.62 7.99 3.08
N ARG A 258 2.46 6.72 3.47
CA ARG A 258 1.31 5.90 3.03
C ARG A 258 0.02 6.31 3.76
N ILE A 259 0.14 6.78 5.01
CA ILE A 259 -0.97 7.36 5.78
C ILE A 259 -1.42 8.68 5.16
N ASP A 260 -0.49 9.54 4.78
CA ASP A 260 -0.79 10.81 4.13
C ASP A 260 -1.49 10.59 2.79
N ALA A 261 -1.02 9.65 1.98
CA ALA A 261 -1.69 9.26 0.73
C ALA A 261 -3.11 8.72 0.97
N PHE A 262 -3.31 7.90 2.00
CA PHE A 262 -4.63 7.37 2.36
C PHE A 262 -5.60 8.49 2.76
N LEU A 263 -5.14 9.42 3.61
CA LEU A 263 -5.94 10.57 4.02
C LEU A 263 -6.31 11.45 2.83
N GLN A 264 -5.38 11.72 1.90
CA GLN A 264 -5.65 12.48 0.69
C GLN A 264 -6.75 11.85 -0.17
N LEU A 265 -6.74 10.53 -0.32
CA LEU A 265 -7.78 9.81 -1.07
C LEU A 265 -9.13 9.75 -0.33
N LEU A 266 -9.13 9.90 1.00
CA LEU A 266 -10.35 9.97 1.81
C LEU A 266 -10.97 11.38 1.86
N LYS A 267 -10.20 12.44 1.60
CA LYS A 267 -10.70 13.83 1.61
C LYS A 267 -12.01 14.04 0.84
N PRO A 268 -12.20 13.48 -0.38
CA PRO A 268 -13.43 13.69 -1.14
C PRO A 268 -14.69 13.12 -0.47
N TYR A 269 -14.56 12.13 0.39
CA TYR A 269 -15.68 11.50 1.09
C TYR A 269 -16.12 12.25 2.35
N GLY A 270 -15.33 13.24 2.79
CA GLY A 270 -15.57 13.97 4.03
C GLY A 270 -15.02 13.22 5.25
N ILE A 271 -13.85 13.65 5.72
CA ILE A 271 -13.27 13.15 6.97
C ILE A 271 -13.93 13.90 8.13
N SER A 272 -14.64 13.17 9.00
CA SER A 272 -15.29 13.76 10.17
C SER A 272 -14.29 13.99 11.31
N GLU A 273 -13.41 13.03 11.56
CA GLU A 273 -12.36 13.11 12.58
C GLU A 273 -11.20 12.18 12.20
N ALA A 274 -9.98 12.53 12.63
CA ALA A 274 -8.80 11.69 12.45
C ALA A 274 -7.90 11.77 13.69
N ALA A 275 -7.41 10.63 14.13
CA ALA A 275 -6.44 10.49 15.20
C ALA A 275 -5.19 9.76 14.68
N ARG A 276 -4.02 10.37 14.87
CA ARG A 276 -2.72 9.86 14.44
C ARG A 276 -1.81 9.66 15.65
N SER A 277 -1.14 8.50 15.74
CA SER A 277 -0.24 8.19 16.86
C SER A 277 1.12 8.90 16.79
N GLY A 278 1.51 9.40 15.62
CA GLY A 278 2.90 9.78 15.32
C GLY A 278 3.77 8.58 14.96
N SER A 279 5.01 8.87 14.54
CA SER A 279 5.93 7.86 14.01
C SER A 279 6.68 7.09 15.10
N MET A 280 6.62 5.77 15.02
CA MET A 280 7.44 4.83 15.79
C MET A 280 8.42 4.15 14.85
N ALA A 281 9.67 3.98 15.31
CA ALA A 281 10.74 3.41 14.51
C ALA A 281 11.51 2.34 15.28
N MET A 282 11.78 1.22 14.62
CA MET A 282 12.63 0.15 15.12
C MET A 282 13.73 -0.18 14.10
N PRO A 283 15.00 -0.34 14.50
CA PRO A 283 16.05 -0.76 13.59
C PRO A 283 15.79 -2.18 13.10
N ARG A 284 16.04 -2.42 11.82
CA ARG A 284 16.02 -3.76 11.23
C ARG A 284 17.36 -4.44 11.52
N ALA A 285 17.32 -5.75 11.73
CA ALA A 285 18.54 -6.54 11.67
C ALA A 285 19.13 -6.45 10.25
N PRO A 286 20.44 -6.19 10.10
CA PRO A 286 21.11 -6.38 8.82
C PRO A 286 20.99 -7.86 8.46
N LEU A 287 20.56 -8.12 7.22
CA LEU A 287 20.69 -9.44 6.63
C LEU A 287 21.92 -9.31 5.74
N ASP A 288 23.00 -9.99 6.09
CA ASP A 288 24.21 -10.07 5.28
C ASP A 288 23.93 -11.01 4.09
N ILE A 289 23.11 -10.55 3.15
CA ILE A 289 22.79 -11.33 1.94
C ILE A 289 23.81 -11.06 0.82
N ASP A 290 24.61 -10.00 0.95
CA ASP A 290 25.67 -9.63 0.01
C ASP A 290 26.95 -9.20 0.74
N SER A 291 27.41 -9.99 1.72
CA SER A 291 28.85 -9.99 2.01
C SER A 291 29.54 -10.72 0.88
N ALA A 292 29.80 -10.01 -0.23
CA ALA A 292 31.06 -10.26 -0.92
C ALA A 292 32.12 -10.26 0.20
N PRO A 293 32.94 -11.32 0.33
CA PRO A 293 33.98 -11.32 1.35
C PRO A 293 34.71 -10.01 1.19
N ARG A 294 34.66 -9.16 2.22
CA ARG A 294 35.69 -8.14 2.35
C ARG A 294 36.94 -8.97 2.37
N ASP A 295 37.73 -8.90 1.30
CA ASP A 295 39.10 -9.38 1.33
C ASP A 295 39.66 -8.75 2.60
N GLU A 296 39.76 -9.55 3.65
CA GLU A 296 40.68 -9.26 4.74
C GLU A 296 41.98 -9.14 3.97
N ALA A 297 42.40 -7.90 3.72
CA ALA A 297 43.72 -7.64 3.20
C ALA A 297 44.61 -8.37 4.18
N THR A 298 45.13 -9.51 3.73
CA THR A 298 46.26 -10.16 4.34
C THR A 298 47.28 -9.05 4.42
N GLU A 299 47.43 -8.48 5.61
CA GLU A 299 48.61 -7.71 5.94
C GLU A 299 49.75 -8.70 5.71
N ASP A 300 50.35 -8.63 4.51
CA ASP A 300 51.64 -9.21 4.24
C ASP A 300 52.59 -8.51 5.21
N VAL A 301 52.72 -9.09 6.41
CA VAL A 301 53.72 -8.69 7.39
C VAL A 301 55.06 -8.97 6.73
N ASP A 302 55.69 -7.92 6.24
CA ASP A 302 57.00 -7.98 5.62
C ASP A 302 58.01 -8.56 6.63
N LEU A 303 58.38 -9.83 6.41
CA LEU A 303 59.27 -10.62 7.27
C LEU A 303 60.67 -10.00 7.43
N THR A 304 60.99 -8.95 6.66
CA THR A 304 62.22 -8.16 6.79
C THR A 304 62.20 -7.16 7.95
N SER A 305 61.05 -6.95 8.61
CA SER A 305 60.89 -6.02 9.75
C SER A 305 61.11 -6.65 11.14
N LEU A 306 61.37 -7.95 11.21
CA LEU A 306 61.66 -8.63 12.48
C LEU A 306 63.16 -8.49 12.85
N PRO A 307 63.49 -8.12 14.10
CA PRO A 307 64.89 -8.09 14.53
C PRO A 307 65.47 -9.51 14.53
N PRO A 308 66.69 -9.72 14.02
CA PRO A 308 67.30 -11.04 14.01
C PRO A 308 67.60 -11.48 15.45
N GLY A 309 67.01 -12.61 15.84
CA GLY A 309 67.33 -13.37 17.06
C GLY A 309 68.39 -14.43 16.80
#